data_AF-A0A559JGY2-F1
#
_entry.id   AF-A0A559JGY2-F1
#
_cell.length_a   1.000
_cell.length_b   1.000
_cell.length_c   1.000
_cell.angle_alpha   90.00
_cell.angle_beta   90.00
_cell.angle_gamma   90.00
#
_symmetry.space_group_name_H-M   'P 1'
#
loop_
_entity.id
_entity.type
_entity.pdbx_description
1 polymer ?
#
loop_
_entity_poly.entity_id
_entity_poly.type
_entity_poly.pdbx_seq_one_letter_code
_entity_poly.pdbx_strand_id
1 'polypeptide(L)' 'MAVFMESASYKLGEIVLSKKEPFTIDEIFNELISLGIEKDLSELNMAISRLKANGVIGQWGSTYSVFR' A
#
# COMPACT_ATOMS: atom_id res chain seq x y z
N MET A 1 -26.29 -1.61 -3.11
CA MET A 1 -25.46 -0.41 -2.87
C MET A 1 -24.09 -0.86 -2.37
N ALA A 2 -23.23 -1.32 -3.27
CA ALA A 2 -21.89 -1.86 -2.94
C ALA A 2 -20.84 -0.83 -3.37
N VAL A 3 -20.78 0.32 -2.68
CA VAL A 3 -19.86 1.43 -3.01
C VAL A 3 -18.71 1.52 -1.99
N PHE A 4 -18.70 0.66 -0.96
CA PHE A 4 -17.70 0.70 0.11
C PHE A 4 -16.53 -0.28 -0.07
N MET A 5 -16.61 -1.25 -1.00
CA MET A 5 -15.53 -2.22 -1.23
C MET A 5 -14.46 -1.76 -2.24
N GLU A 6 -14.76 -0.78 -3.10
CA GLU A 6 -13.77 -0.24 -4.06
C GLU A 6 -12.78 0.76 -3.40
N SER A 7 -13.15 1.35 -2.26
CA SER A 7 -12.39 2.46 -1.66
C SER A 7 -11.10 2.03 -0.96
N ALA A 8 -11.04 0.82 -0.40
CA ALA A 8 -9.93 0.44 0.48
C ALA A 8 -8.65 0.05 -0.30
N SER A 9 -8.82 -0.61 -1.45
CA SER A 9 -7.69 -0.97 -2.33
C SER A 9 -7.17 0.25 -3.10
N TYR A 10 -8.08 1.16 -3.48
CA TYR A 10 -7.72 2.42 -4.15
C TYR A 10 -6.91 3.33 -3.22
N LYS A 11 -7.37 3.54 -1.98
CA LYS A 11 -6.65 4.36 -1.00
C LYS A 11 -5.26 3.82 -0.66
N LEU A 12 -5.09 2.50 -0.58
CA LEU A 12 -3.77 1.89 -0.37
C LEU A 12 -2.83 2.21 -1.54
N GLY A 13 -3.31 2.06 -2.77
CA GLY A 13 -2.56 2.47 -3.96
C GLY A 13 -2.20 3.95 -3.93
N GLU A 14 -3.13 4.82 -3.55
CA GLU A 14 -2.92 6.27 -3.46
C GLU A 14 -1.85 6.62 -2.41
N ILE A 15 -1.92 6.03 -1.21
CA ILE A 15 -0.93 6.22 -0.14
C ILE A 15 0.45 5.78 -0.62
N VAL A 16 0.55 4.57 -1.18
CA VAL A 16 1.81 4.02 -1.70
C VAL A 16 2.39 4.92 -2.79
N LEU A 17 1.58 5.35 -3.76
CA LEU A 17 2.01 6.23 -4.86
C LEU A 17 2.36 7.66 -4.42
N SER A 18 1.79 8.11 -3.30
CA SER A 18 2.06 9.42 -2.69
C SER A 18 3.41 9.47 -1.98
N LYS A 19 3.94 8.31 -1.53
CA LYS A 19 5.25 8.23 -0.87
C LYS A 19 6.37 8.69 -1.82
N LYS A 20 7.06 9.76 -1.41
CA LYS A 20 8.26 10.29 -2.09
C LYS A 20 9.55 9.64 -1.61
N GLU A 21 9.51 9.02 -0.44
CA GLU A 21 10.65 8.38 0.21
C GLU A 21 10.43 6.85 0.25
N PRO A 22 11.50 6.07 0.40
CA PRO A 22 11.37 4.65 0.66
C PRO A 22 10.51 4.41 1.91
N PHE A 23 9.60 3.44 1.82
CA PHE A 23 8.65 3.12 2.88
C PHE A 23 8.68 1.63 3.21
N THR A 24 8.25 1.28 4.40
CA THR A 24 8.08 -0.10 4.87
C THR A 24 6.61 -0.48 4.86
N ILE A 25 6.33 -1.79 4.90
CA ILE A 25 4.95 -2.29 5.01
C ILE A 25 4.32 -1.81 6.32
N ASP A 26 5.07 -1.82 7.42
CA ASP A 26 4.61 -1.34 8.73
C ASP A 26 4.21 0.15 8.71
N GLU A 27 4.95 1.00 7.98
CA GLU A 27 4.60 2.42 7.83
C GLU A 27 3.28 2.60 7.08
N ILE A 28 3.07 1.86 5.99
CA ILE A 28 1.80 1.91 5.24
C ILE A 28 0.66 1.36 6.09
N PHE A 29 0.90 0.29 6.85
CA PHE A 29 -0.07 -0.29 7.75
C PHE A 29 -0.52 0.68 8.84
N ASN A 30 0.44 1.35 9.49
CA ASN A 30 0.16 2.37 10.50
C ASN A 30 -0.60 3.57 9.92
N GLU A 31 -0.28 3.98 8.70
CA GLU A 31 -0.99 5.08 8.02
C GLU A 31 -2.42 4.70 7.65
N LEU A 32 -2.65 3.46 7.19
CA LEU A 32 -3.99 2.94 6.94
C LEU A 32 -4.83 2.91 8.23
N ILE A 33 -4.26 2.44 9.35
CA ILE A 33 -4.91 2.46 10.66
C ILE A 33 -5.23 3.90 11.08
N SER A 34 -4.28 4.83 10.90
CA SER A 34 -4.48 6.24 11.25
C SER A 34 -5.59 6.91 10.42
N LEU A 35 -5.87 6.40 9.22
CA LEU A 35 -6.98 6.83 8.37
C LEU A 35 -8.31 6.12 8.67
N GLY A 36 -8.35 5.27 9.70
CA GLY A 36 -9.53 4.47 10.06
C GLY A 36 -9.82 3.34 9.07
N ILE A 37 -8.81 2.91 8.30
CA ILE A 37 -8.94 1.81 7.34
C ILE A 37 -8.41 0.55 8.01
N GLU A 38 -9.32 -0.24 8.58
CA GLU A 38 -9.01 -1.57 9.07
C GLU A 38 -8.75 -2.51 7.89
N LYS A 39 -7.49 -2.83 7.67
CA LYS A 39 -7.00 -3.74 6.64
C LYS A 39 -6.17 -4.82 7.32
N ASP A 40 -6.36 -6.07 6.92
CA ASP A 40 -5.47 -7.14 7.34
C ASP A 40 -4.07 -6.96 6.76
N LEU A 41 -3.04 -7.25 7.57
CA LEU A 41 -1.65 -7.26 7.11
C LEU A 41 -1.45 -8.20 5.90
N SER A 42 -2.23 -9.28 5.84
CA SER A 42 -2.27 -10.22 4.71
C SER A 42 -2.75 -9.55 3.42
N GLU A 43 -3.78 -8.70 3.49
CA GLU A 43 -4.27 -7.96 2.32
C GLU A 43 -3.27 -6.90 1.86
N LEU A 44 -2.63 -6.20 2.81
CA LEU A 44 -1.59 -5.23 2.52
C LEU A 44 -0.40 -5.89 1.81
N ASN A 45 0.04 -7.05 2.30
CA ASN A 45 1.08 -7.85 1.66
C ASN A 45 0.70 -8.27 0.24
N MET A 46 -0.55 -8.70 0.01
CA MET A 46 -1.02 -9.03 -1.34
C MET A 46 -1.02 -7.81 -2.26
N ALA A 47 -1.44 -6.65 -1.77
CA ALA A 47 -1.47 -5.41 -2.55
C ALA A 47 -0.04 -4.94 -2.93
N ILE A 48 0.88 -4.91 -1.97
CA ILE A 48 2.29 -4.58 -2.18
C ILE A 48 2.95 -5.58 -3.16
N SER A 49 2.66 -6.88 -3.01
CA SER A 49 3.16 -7.91 -3.92
C SER A 49 2.66 -7.69 -5.36
N ARG A 50 1.38 -7.31 -5.53
CA ARG A 50 0.83 -6.94 -6.85
C ARG A 50 1.49 -5.68 -7.41
N LEU A 51 1.69 -4.64 -6.61
CA LEU A 51 2.36 -3.41 -7.05
C LEU A 51 3.80 -3.69 -7.49
N LYS A 52 4.52 -4.55 -6.75
CA LYS A 52 5.86 -5.03 -7.12
C LYS A 52 5.83 -5.84 -8.43
N ALA A 53 4.90 -6.78 -8.57
CA ALA A 53 4.76 -7.60 -9.77
C ALA A 53 4.43 -6.78 -11.03
N ASN A 54 3.71 -5.66 -10.87
CA ASN A 54 3.40 -4.72 -11.94
C ASN A 54 4.53 -3.69 -12.21
N GLY A 55 5.64 -3.75 -11.47
CA GLY A 55 6.76 -2.82 -11.64
C GLY A 55 6.49 -1.40 -11.13
N VAL A 56 5.42 -1.19 -10.35
CA VAL A 56 5.07 0.12 -9.76
C VAL A 56 6.02 0.47 -8.63
N ILE A 57 6.43 -0.52 -7.84
CA ILE A 57 7.34 -0.36 -6.72
C ILE A 57 8.53 -1.32 -6.82
N GLY A 58 9.70 -0.85 -6.41
CA GLY A 58 10.90 -1.65 -6.20
C GLY A 58 11.08 -1.98 -4.73
N GLN A 59 11.64 -3.15 -4.44
CA GLN A 59 12.03 -3.55 -3.08
C GLN A 59 13.55 -3.54 -2.96
N TRP A 60 14.04 -2.84 -1.94
CA TRP A 60 15.45 -2.78 -1.55
C TRP A 60 15.55 -3.23 -0.09
N GLY A 61 15.92 -4.50 0.13
CA GLY A 61 15.90 -5.10 1.46
C GLY A 61 14.49 -5.09 2.08
N SER A 62 14.35 -4.46 3.25
CA SER A 62 13.07 -4.32 3.97
C SER A 62 12.25 -3.10 3.55
N THR A 63 12.79 -2.27 2.66
CA THR A 63 12.15 -1.03 2.18
C THR A 63 11.64 -1.15 0.75
N TYR A 64 10.57 -0.42 0.46
CA TYR A 64 9.92 -0.32 -0.84
C TYR A 64 10.03 1.11 -1.35
N SER A 65 10.07 1.31 -2.67
CA SER A 65 10.10 2.65 -3.27
C SER A 65 9.29 2.63 -4.56
N VAL A 66 8.55 3.71 -4.82
CA VAL A 66 7.80 3.84 -6.07
C VAL A 66 8.76 4.18 -7.21
N PHE A 67 8.67 3.44 -8.31
CA PHE A 67 9.33 3.84 -9.55
C PHE A 67 8.51 4.95 -10.21
N ARG A 68 9.12 6.13 -10.36
CA ARG A 68 8.57 7.27 -11.11
C ARG A 68 9.41 7.56 -12.33
#